data_AF-A0AAW0AFQ2-F1
#
_entry.id   AF-A0AAW0AFQ2-F1
#
_cell.length_a   1.000
_cell.length_b   1.000
_cell.length_c   1.000
_cell.angle_alpha   90.00
_cell.angle_beta   90.00
_cell.angle_gamma   90.00
#
_symmetry.space_group_name_H-M   'P 1'
#
loop_
_entity.id
_entity.type
_entity.pdbx_description
1 polymer ?
#
loop_
_entity_poly.entity_id
_entity_poly.type
_entity_poly.pdbx_seq_one_letter_code
_entity_poly.pdbx_strand_id
1 'polypeptide(L)'
;MDEMEKAMFNMMIQSSLTHRENDKLFDEGKITAAKAGYLRSARKIAGVFATIPAVAEKTGGGVQYDVYLKLNPLEQMNLMGCYLGLAKCCLVENDLEMALAWCEDIASLYRCTYHMSEFPLHELASHNPEMTFLKSAGMCLASEIFKDLGNSATAATRRWFATSSTIDLDTHKTPALKKLLDLGIALKLLESRHPDPQATLTLRVTVPALQVQGSWTRLQVKTPGGFTEGRRLYISGGRKSEQGPYYRDLWTLDLAKLDAWRKLPDYPVPLTTTGNFLGFNMVLHNDTALLFTGRPTIDVFDLKSETWPATAAFKFEPRHSECKPLFEPFPPIYGSTVRADT
;
A
#
# COMPACT_ATOMS: atom_id res chain seq x y z
N MET A 1 14.11 -22.42 27.39
CA MET A 1 13.08 -23.34 26.87
C MET A 1 13.81 -24.44 26.13
N ASP A 2 13.77 -25.64 26.68
CA ASP A 2 14.38 -26.84 26.08
C ASP A 2 13.74 -27.16 24.71
N GLU A 3 14.43 -27.90 23.83
CA GLU A 3 13.88 -28.28 22.51
C GLU A 3 12.58 -29.08 22.65
N MET A 4 12.46 -29.91 23.69
CA MET A 4 11.24 -30.66 23.98
C MET A 4 10.07 -29.74 24.37
N GLU A 5 10.33 -28.71 25.17
CA GLU A 5 9.32 -27.71 25.54
C GLU A 5 8.86 -26.89 24.32
N LYS A 6 9.79 -26.49 23.43
CA LYS A 6 9.44 -25.84 22.16
C LYS A 6 8.60 -26.76 21.27
N ALA A 7 8.95 -28.04 21.18
CA ALA A 7 8.21 -29.02 20.39
C ALA A 7 6.80 -29.27 20.94
N MET A 8 6.65 -29.42 22.27
CA MET A 8 5.34 -29.58 22.91
C MET A 8 4.48 -28.33 22.79
N PHE A 9 5.06 -27.14 22.97
CA PHE A 9 4.36 -25.87 22.78
C PHE A 9 3.88 -25.71 21.34
N ASN A 10 4.75 -26.02 20.37
CA ASN A 10 4.35 -26.05 18.96
C ASN A 10 3.25 -27.07 18.72
N MET A 11 3.33 -28.29 19.25
CA MET A 11 2.28 -29.30 19.06
C MET A 11 0.93 -28.87 19.65
N MET A 12 0.92 -28.23 20.83
CA MET A 12 -0.30 -27.67 21.44
C MET A 12 -0.87 -26.50 20.64
N ILE A 13 -0.02 -25.66 20.06
CA ILE A 13 -0.48 -24.63 19.12
C ILE A 13 -1.12 -25.30 17.90
N GLN A 14 -0.45 -26.28 17.30
CA GLN A 14 -0.91 -26.90 16.06
C GLN A 14 -2.24 -27.66 16.24
N SER A 15 -2.49 -28.23 17.42
CA SER A 15 -3.77 -28.88 17.75
C SER A 15 -4.88 -27.91 18.11
N SER A 16 -4.56 -26.68 18.54
CA SER A 16 -5.55 -25.64 18.86
C SER A 16 -5.97 -24.79 17.66
N LEU A 17 -5.27 -24.90 16.53
CA LEU A 17 -5.61 -24.21 15.28
C LEU A 17 -6.79 -24.87 14.55
N THR A 18 -8.00 -24.45 14.91
CA THR A 18 -9.27 -24.96 14.34
C THR A 18 -9.43 -24.75 12.83
N HIS A 19 -8.66 -23.86 12.19
CA HIS A 19 -8.76 -23.64 10.74
C HIS A 19 -8.21 -24.82 9.92
N ARG A 20 -7.32 -25.66 10.47
CA ARG A 20 -6.63 -26.71 9.73
C ARG A 20 -7.50 -27.87 9.29
N GLU A 21 -8.54 -28.16 10.05
CA GLU A 21 -9.56 -29.14 9.64
C GLU A 21 -10.29 -28.66 8.39
N ASN A 22 -10.49 -27.34 8.28
CA ASN A 22 -11.14 -26.73 7.12
C ASN A 22 -10.18 -26.61 5.92
N ASP A 23 -8.88 -26.47 6.15
CA ASP A 23 -7.87 -26.55 5.08
C ASP A 23 -7.95 -27.89 4.34
N LYS A 24 -8.11 -29.01 5.07
CA LYS A 24 -8.31 -30.32 4.46
C LYS A 24 -9.57 -30.37 3.58
N LEU A 25 -10.68 -29.79 4.05
CA LEU A 25 -11.91 -29.71 3.25
C LEU A 25 -11.72 -28.87 1.99
N PHE A 26 -10.96 -27.77 2.09
CA PHE A 26 -10.62 -26.93 0.95
C PHE A 26 -9.76 -27.69 -0.07
N ASP A 27 -8.72 -28.38 0.40
CA ASP A 27 -7.81 -29.17 -0.45
C ASP A 27 -8.53 -30.35 -1.14
N GLU A 28 -9.56 -30.91 -0.51
CA GLU A 28 -10.47 -31.91 -1.09
C GLU A 28 -11.49 -31.32 -2.09
N GLY A 29 -11.46 -30.01 -2.33
CA GLY A 29 -12.40 -29.32 -3.23
C GLY A 29 -13.80 -29.12 -2.65
N LYS A 30 -14.01 -29.36 -1.35
CA LYS A 30 -15.31 -29.18 -0.67
C LYS A 30 -15.50 -27.72 -0.23
N ILE A 31 -15.49 -26.80 -1.20
CA ILE A 31 -15.40 -25.34 -0.97
C ILE A 31 -16.50 -24.82 -0.04
N THR A 32 -17.77 -25.19 -0.26
CA THR A 32 -18.89 -24.75 0.57
C THR A 32 -18.76 -25.21 2.02
N ALA A 33 -18.32 -26.46 2.24
CA ALA A 33 -18.12 -27.01 3.57
C ALA A 33 -16.93 -26.34 4.27
N ALA A 34 -15.83 -26.13 3.56
CA ALA A 34 -14.65 -25.42 4.06
C ALA A 34 -15.00 -23.98 4.47
N LYS A 35 -15.68 -23.22 3.60
CA LYS A 35 -16.15 -21.85 3.86
C LYS A 35 -17.02 -21.78 5.11
N ALA A 36 -18.00 -22.68 5.24
CA ALA A 36 -18.87 -22.75 6.41
C ALA A 36 -18.08 -23.11 7.69
N GLY A 37 -17.10 -23.99 7.58
CA GLY A 37 -16.20 -24.37 8.67
C GLY A 37 -15.34 -23.20 9.15
N TYR A 38 -14.67 -22.50 8.23
CA TYR A 38 -13.87 -21.31 8.57
C TYR A 38 -14.74 -20.22 9.20
N LEU A 39 -15.93 -19.94 8.66
CA LEU A 39 -16.82 -18.92 9.22
C LEU A 39 -17.30 -19.28 10.63
N ARG A 40 -17.59 -20.56 10.89
CA ARG A 40 -17.95 -21.04 12.22
C ARG A 40 -16.81 -20.87 13.22
N SER A 41 -15.59 -21.26 12.82
CA SER A 41 -14.39 -21.08 13.64
C SER A 41 -14.10 -19.60 13.91
N ALA A 42 -14.19 -18.76 12.88
CA ALA A 42 -14.00 -17.32 13.01
C ALA A 42 -15.00 -16.69 13.99
N ARG A 43 -16.30 -17.02 13.88
CA ARG A 43 -17.34 -16.54 14.81
C ARG A 43 -17.15 -17.03 16.23
N LYS A 44 -16.61 -18.24 16.42
CA LYS A 44 -16.28 -18.76 17.76
C LYS A 44 -15.17 -17.93 18.42
N ILE A 45 -14.20 -17.45 17.64
CA ILE A 45 -13.07 -16.66 18.13
C ILE A 45 -13.46 -15.18 18.31
N ALA A 46 -14.02 -14.56 17.28
CA ALA A 46 -14.36 -13.13 17.28
C ALA A 46 -15.63 -12.81 18.11
N GLY A 47 -16.45 -13.81 18.40
CA GLY A 47 -17.75 -13.66 19.05
C GLY A 47 -18.91 -13.74 18.05
N VAL A 48 -20.01 -14.37 18.46
CA VAL A 48 -21.17 -14.67 17.59
C VAL A 48 -21.81 -13.40 17.00
N PHE A 49 -21.73 -12.29 17.71
CA PHE A 49 -22.33 -11.01 17.34
C PHE A 49 -21.35 -10.03 16.69
N ALA A 50 -20.08 -10.41 16.53
CA ALA A 50 -19.12 -9.55 15.86
C ALA A 50 -19.45 -9.46 14.37
N THR A 51 -19.52 -8.24 13.85
CA THR A 51 -19.53 -7.99 12.40
C THR A 51 -18.14 -8.33 11.88
N ILE A 52 -18.05 -9.35 11.03
CA ILE A 52 -16.83 -9.79 10.35
C ILE A 52 -17.13 -9.91 8.84
N PRO A 53 -16.38 -9.26 7.93
CA PRO A 53 -15.23 -8.38 8.18
C PRO A 53 -15.59 -7.14 9.01
N ALA A 54 -14.66 -6.68 9.84
CA ALA A 54 -14.94 -5.62 10.80
C ALA A 54 -15.00 -4.24 10.12
N VAL A 55 -15.96 -3.40 10.52
CA VAL A 55 -16.09 -2.01 10.04
C VAL A 55 -15.48 -1.05 11.06
N ALA A 56 -14.62 -0.14 10.62
CA ALA A 56 -13.86 0.72 11.52
C ALA A 56 -14.80 1.65 12.29
N GLU A 57 -14.85 1.53 13.62
CA GLU A 57 -15.81 2.29 14.44
C GLU A 57 -15.28 3.67 14.90
N LYS A 58 -13.95 3.90 14.84
CA LYS A 58 -13.31 5.12 15.38
C LYS A 58 -12.79 6.04 14.28
N THR A 59 -13.12 7.33 14.37
CA THR A 59 -12.69 8.42 13.48
C THR A 59 -11.28 8.95 13.75
N GLY A 60 -10.54 8.36 14.70
CA GLY A 60 -9.21 8.82 15.11
C GLY A 60 -8.09 8.04 14.45
N GLY A 61 -7.61 8.49 13.28
CA GLY A 61 -6.25 8.28 12.76
C GLY A 61 -5.70 6.86 12.54
N GLY A 62 -6.41 5.80 12.90
CA GLY A 62 -5.98 4.42 12.77
C GLY A 62 -7.17 3.47 12.85
N VAL A 63 -7.16 2.44 12.00
CA VAL A 63 -8.22 1.44 11.96
C VAL A 63 -8.04 0.50 13.17
N GLN A 64 -8.74 0.79 14.27
CA GLN A 64 -8.77 -0.05 15.47
C GLN A 64 -10.12 -0.74 15.59
N TYR A 65 -10.09 -2.04 15.84
CA TYR A 65 -11.27 -2.87 16.02
C TYR A 65 -11.31 -3.41 17.44
N ASP A 66 -12.30 -3.01 18.22
CA ASP A 66 -12.43 -3.41 19.63
C ASP A 66 -12.51 -4.94 19.79
N VAL A 67 -13.02 -5.66 18.78
CA VAL A 67 -13.01 -7.13 18.74
C VAL A 67 -11.58 -7.66 18.69
N TYR A 68 -10.73 -7.12 17.81
CA TYR A 68 -9.37 -7.62 17.57
C TYR A 68 -8.39 -7.27 18.69
N LEU A 69 -8.61 -6.13 19.36
CA LEU A 69 -7.79 -5.68 20.50
C LEU A 69 -7.98 -6.52 21.78
N LYS A 70 -9.01 -7.37 21.83
CA LYS A 70 -9.29 -8.23 22.99
C LYS A 70 -8.81 -9.67 22.81
N LEU A 71 -8.40 -10.04 21.59
CA LEU A 71 -7.96 -11.39 21.28
C LEU A 71 -6.53 -11.61 21.74
N ASN A 72 -6.25 -12.77 22.34
CA ASN A 72 -4.88 -13.15 22.62
C ASN A 72 -4.13 -13.54 21.32
N PRO A 73 -2.78 -13.59 21.29
CA PRO A 73 -2.02 -13.86 20.07
C PRO A 73 -2.38 -15.17 19.35
N LEU A 74 -2.74 -16.22 20.10
CA LEU A 74 -3.13 -17.52 19.53
C LEU A 74 -4.49 -17.44 18.83
N GLU A 75 -5.45 -16.75 19.46
CA GLU A 75 -6.76 -16.46 18.86
C GLU A 75 -6.63 -15.62 17.59
N GLN A 76 -5.80 -14.58 17.61
CA GLN A 76 -5.52 -13.76 16.43
C GLN A 76 -4.94 -14.59 15.30
N MET A 77 -3.92 -15.40 15.58
CA MET A 77 -3.31 -16.29 14.59
C MET A 77 -4.32 -17.28 14.00
N ASN A 78 -5.16 -17.90 14.83
CA ASN A 78 -6.18 -18.83 14.36
C ASN A 78 -7.26 -18.12 13.52
N LEU A 79 -7.65 -16.91 13.90
CA LEU A 79 -8.60 -16.08 13.16
C LEU A 79 -8.03 -15.61 11.81
N MET A 80 -6.75 -15.21 11.76
CA MET A 80 -6.04 -14.92 10.51
C MET A 80 -6.04 -16.14 9.56
N GLY A 81 -5.82 -17.34 10.10
CA GLY A 81 -5.91 -18.60 9.34
C GLY A 81 -7.32 -18.82 8.78
N CYS A 82 -8.36 -18.60 9.58
CA CYS A 82 -9.75 -18.66 9.11
C CYS A 82 -10.03 -17.66 7.99
N TYR A 83 -9.58 -16.41 8.13
CA TYR A 83 -9.77 -15.36 7.12
C TYR A 83 -9.03 -15.67 5.82
N LEU A 84 -7.83 -16.22 5.89
CA LEU A 84 -7.11 -16.65 4.69
C LEU A 84 -7.85 -17.78 3.97
N GLY A 85 -8.39 -18.75 4.71
CA GLY A 85 -9.24 -19.81 4.17
C GLY A 85 -10.51 -19.29 3.51
N LEU A 86 -11.20 -18.35 4.17
CA LEU A 86 -12.38 -17.67 3.61
C LEU A 86 -12.05 -16.90 2.34
N ALA A 87 -10.93 -16.16 2.31
CA ALA A 87 -10.47 -15.43 1.14
C ALA A 87 -10.25 -16.36 -0.05
N LYS A 88 -9.59 -17.52 0.17
CA LYS A 88 -9.39 -18.54 -0.86
C LYS A 88 -10.72 -19.14 -1.35
N CYS A 89 -11.66 -19.43 -0.45
CA CYS A 89 -12.99 -19.93 -0.84
C CYS A 89 -13.74 -18.90 -1.71
N CYS A 90 -13.76 -17.63 -1.30
CA CYS A 90 -14.36 -16.54 -2.07
C CYS A 90 -13.70 -16.38 -3.45
N LEU A 91 -12.37 -16.52 -3.54
CA LEU A 91 -11.66 -16.47 -4.82
C LEU A 91 -12.11 -17.60 -5.77
N VAL A 92 -12.25 -18.84 -5.28
CA VAL A 92 -12.75 -19.98 -6.08
C VAL A 92 -14.19 -19.73 -6.57
N GLU A 93 -15.01 -19.07 -5.75
CA GLU A 93 -16.38 -18.66 -6.09
C GLU A 93 -16.46 -17.39 -6.95
N ASN A 94 -15.31 -16.81 -7.34
CA ASN A 94 -15.18 -15.54 -8.06
C ASN A 94 -15.81 -14.33 -7.34
N ASP A 95 -15.94 -14.41 -6.01
CA ASP A 95 -16.35 -13.31 -5.13
C ASP A 95 -15.10 -12.51 -4.70
N LEU A 96 -14.55 -11.75 -5.65
CA LEU A 96 -13.30 -11.01 -5.48
C LEU A 96 -13.40 -9.92 -4.40
N GLU A 97 -14.58 -9.34 -4.22
CA GLU A 97 -14.82 -8.30 -3.21
C GLU A 97 -14.65 -8.87 -1.80
N MET A 98 -15.32 -9.98 -1.49
CA MET A 98 -15.16 -10.63 -0.19
C MET A 98 -13.77 -11.23 -0.01
N ALA A 99 -13.16 -11.77 -1.07
CA ALA A 99 -11.79 -12.25 -0.98
C ALA A 99 -10.82 -11.14 -0.53
N LEU A 100 -10.93 -9.94 -1.13
CA LEU A 100 -10.14 -8.78 -0.73
C LEU A 100 -10.48 -8.28 0.68
N ALA A 101 -11.76 -8.27 1.05
CA ALA A 101 -12.18 -7.85 2.39
C ALA A 101 -11.55 -8.74 3.48
N TRP A 102 -11.54 -10.06 3.29
CA TRP A 102 -10.86 -10.98 4.21
C TRP A 102 -9.34 -10.78 4.23
N CYS A 103 -8.70 -10.51 3.09
CA CYS A 103 -7.27 -10.20 3.04
C CYS A 103 -6.93 -8.90 3.79
N GLU A 104 -7.75 -7.85 3.69
CA GLU A 104 -7.55 -6.62 4.47
C GLU A 104 -7.73 -6.87 5.97
N ASP A 105 -8.70 -7.70 6.35
CA ASP A 105 -8.94 -8.03 7.76
C ASP A 105 -7.77 -8.81 8.38
N ILE A 106 -7.07 -9.65 7.61
CA ILE A 106 -5.79 -10.25 8.05
C ILE A 106 -4.76 -9.16 8.37
N ALA A 107 -4.62 -8.15 7.50
CA ALA A 107 -3.68 -7.05 7.71
C ALA A 107 -4.09 -6.14 8.88
N SER A 108 -5.38 -5.96 9.11
CA SER A 108 -5.92 -5.22 10.25
C SER A 108 -5.70 -5.96 11.58
N LEU A 109 -5.95 -7.26 11.60
CA LEU A 109 -5.72 -8.12 12.76
C LEU A 109 -4.23 -8.17 13.12
N TYR A 110 -3.36 -8.30 12.11
CA TYR A 110 -1.92 -8.18 12.30
C TYR A 110 -1.52 -6.81 12.83
N ARG A 111 -2.16 -5.70 12.40
CA ARG A 111 -1.85 -4.36 12.93
C ARG A 111 -2.30 -4.18 14.39
N CYS A 112 -3.37 -4.86 14.81
CA CYS A 112 -3.85 -4.81 16.18
C CYS A 112 -2.85 -5.42 17.17
N THR A 113 -1.95 -6.33 16.75
CA THR A 113 -0.89 -6.86 17.64
C THR A 113 0.00 -5.75 18.20
N TYR A 114 0.32 -4.74 17.38
CA TYR A 114 1.14 -3.59 17.78
C TYR A 114 0.48 -2.77 18.87
N HIS A 115 -0.84 -2.61 18.81
CA HIS A 115 -1.59 -1.82 19.78
C HIS A 115 -1.80 -2.53 21.12
N MET A 116 -1.76 -3.86 21.13
CA MET A 116 -1.90 -4.65 22.35
C MET A 116 -0.57 -4.88 23.07
N SER A 117 0.55 -4.60 22.43
CA SER A 117 1.86 -4.77 23.06
C SER A 117 2.06 -3.73 24.17
N GLU A 118 2.48 -4.21 25.34
CA GLU A 118 2.83 -3.36 26.49
C GLU A 118 4.00 -2.43 26.18
N PHE A 119 4.90 -2.86 25.29
CA PHE A 119 6.03 -2.07 24.81
C PHE A 119 5.81 -1.65 23.36
N PRO A 120 6.24 -0.45 22.95
CA PRO A 120 6.28 -0.06 21.54
C PRO A 120 7.06 -1.12 20.76
N LEU A 121 6.35 -1.95 20.00
CA LEU A 121 6.99 -2.85 19.06
C LEU A 121 7.46 -1.99 17.90
N HIS A 122 8.73 -1.60 17.92
CA HIS A 122 9.45 -1.38 16.67
C HIS A 122 9.26 -2.65 15.83
N GLU A 123 8.99 -2.48 14.53
CA GLU A 123 8.24 -3.38 13.62
C GLU A 123 8.56 -4.91 13.66
N LEU A 124 9.58 -5.34 14.40
CA LEU A 124 10.31 -6.59 14.28
C LEU A 124 10.45 -7.42 15.59
N ALA A 125 10.08 -6.91 16.78
CA ALA A 125 10.63 -7.47 18.03
C ALA A 125 9.96 -8.72 18.65
N SER A 126 8.76 -9.18 18.24
CA SER A 126 8.10 -10.28 18.98
C SER A 126 7.01 -11.06 18.24
N HIS A 127 7.18 -11.34 16.94
CA HIS A 127 6.11 -12.01 16.18
C HIS A 127 6.27 -13.54 16.16
N ASN A 128 5.14 -14.24 16.09
CA ASN A 128 5.10 -15.67 15.83
C ASN A 128 5.34 -15.92 14.32
N PRO A 129 6.25 -16.82 13.90
CA PRO A 129 6.51 -17.13 12.49
C PRO A 129 5.25 -17.44 11.66
N GLU A 130 4.26 -18.10 12.28
CA GLU A 130 2.99 -18.45 11.64
C GLU A 130 2.15 -17.19 11.34
N MET A 131 2.10 -16.21 12.26
CA MET A 131 1.40 -14.94 11.99
C MET A 131 2.06 -14.18 10.84
N THR A 132 3.38 -14.19 10.76
CA THR A 132 4.12 -13.62 9.61
C THR A 132 3.78 -14.32 8.32
N PHE A 133 3.69 -15.66 8.33
CA PHE A 133 3.25 -16.43 7.18
C PHE A 133 1.83 -16.08 6.74
N LEU A 134 0.87 -16.07 7.66
CA LEU A 134 -0.53 -15.77 7.37
C LEU A 134 -0.73 -14.34 6.83
N LYS A 135 -0.07 -13.34 7.44
CA LYS A 135 -0.04 -11.96 6.93
C LYS A 135 0.50 -11.91 5.50
N SER A 136 1.65 -12.53 5.28
CA SER A 136 2.32 -12.54 3.97
C SER A 136 1.45 -13.22 2.92
N ALA A 137 0.81 -14.35 3.28
CA ALA A 137 -0.08 -15.09 2.40
C ALA A 137 -1.32 -14.28 2.01
N GLY A 138 -1.94 -13.57 2.97
CA GLY A 138 -3.04 -12.66 2.70
C GLY A 138 -2.63 -11.51 1.76
N MET A 139 -1.46 -10.92 1.96
CA MET A 139 -0.94 -9.86 1.08
C MET A 139 -0.59 -10.36 -0.32
N CYS A 140 -0.02 -11.56 -0.44
CA CYS A 140 0.25 -12.19 -1.72
C CYS A 140 -1.05 -12.51 -2.48
N LEU A 141 -2.06 -13.06 -1.80
CA LEU A 141 -3.37 -13.34 -2.39
C LEU A 141 -4.06 -12.06 -2.87
N ALA A 142 -4.07 -11.00 -2.04
CA ALA A 142 -4.60 -9.70 -2.46
C ALA A 142 -3.84 -9.12 -3.66
N SER A 143 -2.51 -9.29 -3.72
CA SER A 143 -1.69 -8.86 -4.86
C SER A 143 -2.12 -9.55 -6.15
N GLU A 144 -2.38 -10.86 -6.11
CA GLU A 144 -2.87 -11.63 -7.25
C GLU A 144 -4.25 -11.13 -7.71
N ILE A 145 -5.19 -10.95 -6.77
CA ILE A 145 -6.52 -10.42 -7.10
C ILE A 145 -6.44 -9.02 -7.72
N PHE A 146 -5.64 -8.11 -7.15
CA PHE A 146 -5.47 -6.77 -7.73
C PHE A 146 -4.83 -6.79 -9.10
N LYS A 147 -3.89 -7.72 -9.34
CA LYS A 147 -3.28 -7.90 -10.66
C LYS A 147 -4.33 -8.34 -11.68
N ASP A 148 -5.18 -9.29 -11.33
CA ASP A 148 -6.25 -9.79 -12.19
C ASP A 148 -7.32 -8.73 -12.47
N LEU A 149 -7.57 -7.83 -11.51
CA LEU A 149 -8.40 -6.63 -11.68
C LEU A 149 -7.71 -5.52 -12.50
N GLY A 150 -6.45 -5.72 -12.90
CA GLY A 150 -5.67 -4.73 -13.65
C GLY A 150 -5.15 -3.55 -12.81
N ASN A 151 -5.29 -3.60 -11.49
CA ASN A 151 -4.69 -2.64 -10.56
C ASN A 151 -3.24 -3.04 -10.23
N SER A 152 -2.38 -2.90 -11.23
CA SER A 152 -0.95 -3.25 -11.15
C SER A 152 -0.22 -2.53 -10.01
N ALA A 153 -0.62 -1.29 -9.71
CA ALA A 153 -0.03 -0.47 -8.67
C ALA A 153 -0.22 -1.10 -7.29
N THR A 154 -1.48 -1.36 -6.91
CA THR A 154 -1.79 -1.98 -5.62
C THR A 154 -1.27 -3.41 -5.57
N ALA A 155 -1.31 -4.15 -6.69
CA ALA A 155 -0.71 -5.48 -6.77
C ALA A 155 0.78 -5.47 -6.39
N ALA A 156 1.57 -4.59 -7.02
CA ALA A 156 3.00 -4.46 -6.74
C ALA A 156 3.26 -4.00 -5.29
N THR A 157 2.49 -3.03 -4.78
CA THR A 157 2.62 -2.56 -3.39
C THR A 157 2.37 -3.68 -2.38
N ARG A 158 1.29 -4.46 -2.54
CA ARG A 158 0.97 -5.58 -1.62
C ARG A 158 2.06 -6.64 -1.65
N ARG A 159 2.56 -7.00 -2.84
CA ARG A 159 3.65 -7.97 -2.99
C ARG A 159 4.94 -7.46 -2.35
N TRP A 160 5.30 -6.20 -2.60
CA TRP A 160 6.49 -5.58 -2.03
C TRP A 160 6.44 -5.58 -0.51
N PHE A 161 5.33 -5.16 0.10
CA PHE A 161 5.19 -5.18 1.56
C PHE A 161 5.22 -6.59 2.16
N ALA A 162 4.65 -7.59 1.48
CA ALA A 162 4.76 -8.98 1.92
C ALA A 162 6.23 -9.42 2.00
N THR A 163 7.03 -9.11 0.97
CA THR A 163 8.46 -9.46 0.92
C THR A 163 9.30 -8.61 1.89
N SER A 164 9.17 -7.29 1.84
CA SER A 164 10.04 -6.36 2.57
C SER A 164 9.87 -6.43 4.09
N SER A 165 8.64 -6.70 4.56
CA SER A 165 8.37 -6.79 6.01
C SER A 165 8.94 -8.03 6.70
N THR A 166 9.65 -8.90 5.96
CA THR A 166 10.30 -10.11 6.48
C THR A 166 11.81 -10.13 6.27
N ILE A 167 12.39 -9.08 5.68
CA ILE A 167 13.82 -9.04 5.32
C ILE A 167 14.70 -9.27 6.56
N ASP A 168 14.37 -8.62 7.67
CA ASP A 168 15.16 -8.68 8.90
C ASP A 168 14.67 -9.76 9.90
N LEU A 169 13.73 -10.62 9.49
CA LEU A 169 13.11 -11.64 10.34
C LEU A 169 13.65 -13.05 10.03
N ASP A 170 14.95 -13.29 10.21
CA ASP A 170 15.60 -14.56 9.83
C ASP A 170 14.95 -15.80 10.45
N THR A 171 14.53 -15.71 11.72
CA THR A 171 13.85 -16.80 12.44
C THR A 171 12.46 -17.13 11.87
N HIS A 172 11.87 -16.26 11.05
CA HIS A 172 10.55 -16.44 10.47
C HIS A 172 10.63 -17.02 9.05
N LYS A 173 11.81 -17.06 8.43
CA LYS A 173 12.02 -17.47 7.03
C LYS A 173 11.93 -19.00 6.87
N THR A 174 10.77 -19.57 7.17
CA THR A 174 10.46 -20.98 6.93
C THR A 174 10.52 -21.30 5.42
N PRO A 175 10.74 -22.56 5.02
CA PRO A 175 10.72 -22.94 3.60
C PRO A 175 9.41 -22.54 2.89
N ALA A 176 8.28 -22.67 3.58
CA ALA A 176 6.97 -22.27 3.07
C ALA A 176 6.90 -20.75 2.82
N LEU A 177 7.38 -19.94 3.77
CA LEU A 177 7.43 -18.49 3.61
C LEU A 177 8.36 -18.06 2.48
N LYS A 178 9.56 -18.66 2.36
CA LYS A 178 10.51 -18.37 1.27
C LYS A 178 9.90 -18.68 -0.10
N LYS A 179 9.20 -19.81 -0.23
CA LYS A 179 8.49 -20.17 -1.46
C LYS A 179 7.38 -19.17 -1.79
N LEU A 180 6.63 -18.74 -0.78
CA LEU A 180 5.56 -17.76 -0.93
C LEU A 180 6.11 -16.38 -1.37
N LEU A 181 7.23 -15.95 -0.78
CA LEU A 181 7.86 -14.65 -0.97
C LEU A 181 8.95 -14.65 -2.06
N ASP A 182 8.64 -15.20 -3.23
CA ASP A 182 9.53 -15.13 -4.38
C ASP A 182 9.81 -13.66 -4.78
N LEU A 183 11.05 -13.23 -4.54
CA LEU A 183 11.54 -11.89 -4.86
C LEU A 183 11.49 -11.61 -6.37
N GLY A 184 11.70 -12.63 -7.22
CA GLY A 184 11.61 -12.48 -8.66
C GLY A 184 10.20 -12.09 -9.11
N ILE A 185 9.15 -12.59 -8.44
CA ILE A 185 7.76 -12.18 -8.71
C ILE A 185 7.53 -10.72 -8.30
N ALA A 186 8.05 -10.32 -7.13
CA ALA A 186 7.94 -8.94 -6.65
C ALA A 186 8.66 -7.95 -7.59
N LEU A 187 9.88 -8.27 -8.01
CA LEU A 187 10.67 -7.44 -8.92
C LEU A 187 9.99 -7.31 -10.29
N LYS A 188 9.47 -8.41 -10.87
CA LYS A 188 8.70 -8.37 -12.12
C LYS A 188 7.47 -7.46 -12.04
N LEU A 189 6.77 -7.44 -10.90
CA LEU A 189 5.66 -6.50 -10.71
C LEU A 189 6.16 -5.04 -10.69
N LEU A 190 7.28 -4.77 -10.01
CA LEU A 190 7.88 -3.44 -9.92
C LEU A 190 8.51 -2.93 -11.22
N GLU A 191 8.85 -3.82 -12.15
CA GLU A 191 9.33 -3.46 -13.50
C GLU A 191 8.22 -2.85 -14.36
N SER A 192 6.96 -3.20 -14.09
CA SER A 192 5.82 -2.65 -14.82
C SER A 192 5.50 -1.23 -14.38
N ARG A 193 4.92 -0.43 -15.30
CA ARG A 193 4.38 0.88 -14.95
C ARG A 193 3.06 0.73 -14.22
N HIS A 194 2.69 1.74 -13.45
CA HIS A 194 1.55 1.69 -12.56
C HIS A 194 0.73 3.00 -12.64
N PRO A 195 -0.44 2.99 -13.32
CA PRO A 195 -1.00 1.88 -14.09
C PRO A 195 -0.12 1.53 -15.31
N ASP A 196 -0.17 0.27 -15.75
CA ASP A 196 0.56 -0.15 -16.96
C ASP A 196 -0.08 0.47 -18.21
N PRO A 197 0.62 1.33 -18.97
CA PRO A 197 0.09 1.95 -20.16
C PRO A 197 -0.45 0.94 -21.18
N GLN A 198 0.20 -0.21 -21.32
CA GLN A 198 -0.23 -1.22 -22.29
C GLN A 198 -1.53 -1.91 -21.85
N ALA A 199 -1.73 -2.09 -20.54
CA ALA A 199 -2.94 -2.68 -20.01
C ALA A 199 -4.17 -1.77 -20.22
N THR A 200 -3.99 -0.45 -20.24
CA THR A 200 -5.07 0.56 -20.32
C THR A 200 -6.09 0.28 -21.43
N LEU A 201 -5.62 -0.17 -22.61
CA LEU A 201 -6.47 -0.49 -23.76
C LEU A 201 -7.39 -1.69 -23.53
N THR A 202 -6.99 -2.60 -22.66
CA THR A 202 -7.70 -3.85 -22.35
C THR A 202 -8.41 -3.83 -21.00
N LEU A 203 -8.15 -2.82 -20.16
CA LEU A 203 -8.77 -2.70 -18.85
C LEU A 203 -10.29 -2.56 -19.01
N ARG A 204 -11.01 -3.51 -18.42
CA ARG A 204 -12.46 -3.46 -18.31
C ARG A 204 -12.84 -3.54 -16.84
N VAL A 205 -13.91 -2.83 -16.50
CA VAL A 205 -14.50 -2.92 -15.16
C VAL A 205 -15.21 -4.26 -15.06
N THR A 206 -14.57 -5.22 -14.38
CA THR A 206 -15.14 -6.55 -14.15
C THR A 206 -15.94 -6.61 -12.85
N VAL A 207 -15.57 -5.82 -11.83
CA VAL A 207 -16.23 -5.75 -10.52
C VAL A 207 -16.56 -4.29 -10.18
N PRO A 208 -17.73 -3.78 -10.60
CA PRO A 208 -18.11 -2.37 -10.38
C PRO A 208 -18.15 -1.94 -8.92
N ALA A 209 -18.50 -2.85 -8.00
CA ALA A 209 -18.59 -2.57 -6.57
C ALA A 209 -17.23 -2.22 -5.93
N LEU A 210 -16.13 -2.75 -6.48
CA LEU A 210 -14.77 -2.45 -6.03
C LEU A 210 -14.22 -1.13 -6.58
N GLN A 211 -14.94 -0.48 -7.50
CA GLN A 211 -14.52 0.81 -8.00
C GLN A 211 -14.92 1.90 -7.02
N VAL A 212 -13.92 2.62 -6.51
CA VAL A 212 -14.17 3.95 -5.96
C VAL A 212 -14.58 4.82 -7.15
N GLN A 213 -15.88 5.03 -7.34
CA GLN A 213 -16.43 5.97 -8.32
C GLN A 213 -16.13 7.41 -7.87
N GLY A 214 -14.86 7.78 -7.90
CA GLY A 214 -14.39 9.14 -7.71
C GLY A 214 -14.61 9.92 -9.00
N SER A 215 -15.19 11.11 -8.89
CA SER A 215 -15.11 12.09 -9.97
C SER A 215 -13.66 12.55 -10.10
N TRP A 216 -13.03 12.28 -11.26
CA TRP A 216 -11.70 12.80 -11.60
C TRP A 216 -11.62 14.33 -11.49
N THR A 217 -12.76 15.02 -11.57
CA THR A 217 -12.89 16.48 -11.42
C THR A 217 -12.46 16.98 -10.04
N ARG A 218 -12.23 16.11 -9.04
CA ARG A 218 -11.88 16.49 -7.66
C ARG A 218 -10.64 15.81 -7.07
N LEU A 219 -9.76 15.25 -7.90
CA LEU A 219 -8.44 14.89 -7.40
C LEU A 219 -7.60 16.17 -7.25
N GLN A 220 -7.77 16.86 -6.11
CA GLN A 220 -6.66 17.64 -5.57
C GLN A 220 -5.60 16.62 -5.17
N VAL A 221 -4.71 16.31 -6.11
CA VAL A 221 -3.56 15.47 -5.85
C VAL A 221 -2.68 16.29 -4.91
N LYS A 222 -2.83 16.08 -3.60
CA LYS A 222 -1.90 16.63 -2.59
C LYS A 222 -0.48 16.11 -2.82
N THR A 223 -0.35 15.04 -3.59
CA THR A 223 0.92 14.47 -3.98
C THR A 223 1.52 15.18 -5.20
N PRO A 224 2.82 15.50 -5.17
CA PRO A 224 3.51 16.17 -6.26
C PRO A 224 3.45 15.36 -7.56
N GLY A 225 3.24 16.07 -8.68
CA GLY A 225 3.55 15.57 -10.02
C GLY A 225 2.38 15.20 -10.94
N GLY A 226 1.11 15.41 -10.57
CA GLY A 226 -0.02 15.18 -11.48
C GLY A 226 -0.98 16.36 -11.55
N PHE A 227 -1.45 16.71 -12.76
CA PHE A 227 -2.46 17.75 -12.95
C PHE A 227 -3.34 17.48 -14.18
N THR A 228 -4.54 18.09 -14.22
CA THR A 228 -5.47 17.98 -15.36
C THR A 228 -5.70 19.35 -15.98
N GLU A 229 -5.62 19.43 -17.31
CA GLU A 229 -5.98 20.63 -18.09
C GLU A 229 -6.95 20.23 -19.19
N GLY A 230 -8.17 20.77 -19.14
CA GLY A 230 -9.26 20.40 -20.03
C GLY A 230 -9.57 18.89 -20.01
N ARG A 231 -9.33 18.20 -21.13
CA ARG A 231 -9.54 16.74 -21.30
C ARG A 231 -8.25 15.94 -21.22
N ARG A 232 -7.16 16.50 -20.68
CA ARG A 232 -5.87 15.82 -20.60
C ARG A 232 -5.43 15.69 -19.15
N LEU A 233 -4.94 14.51 -18.79
CA LEU A 233 -4.23 14.25 -17.54
C LEU A 233 -2.73 14.26 -17.83
N TYR A 234 -1.97 15.02 -17.04
CA TYR A 234 -0.51 15.11 -17.12
C TYR A 234 0.10 14.50 -15.86
N ILE A 235 1.16 13.71 -16.03
CA ILE A 235 1.92 13.11 -14.93
C ILE A 235 3.41 13.33 -15.18
N SER A 236 4.10 13.86 -14.18
CA SER A 236 5.55 14.05 -14.12
C SER A 236 6.17 13.11 -13.09
N GLY A 237 7.36 12.59 -13.37
CA GLY A 237 8.15 11.84 -12.40
C GLY A 237 7.73 10.39 -12.19
N GLY A 238 7.21 9.74 -13.24
CA GLY A 238 6.59 8.40 -13.14
C GLY A 238 7.53 7.23 -13.44
N ARG A 239 8.61 7.41 -14.22
CA ARG A 239 9.43 6.28 -14.70
C ARG A 239 10.76 6.17 -13.97
N LYS A 240 11.01 4.98 -13.42
CA LYS A 240 12.36 4.52 -13.08
C LYS A 240 12.99 3.94 -14.37
N SER A 241 13.86 4.67 -15.08
CA SER A 241 14.61 4.09 -16.22
C SER A 241 15.86 3.39 -15.71
N GLU A 242 16.19 2.19 -16.20
CA GLU A 242 17.36 1.40 -15.73
C GLU A 242 18.70 2.17 -15.75
N GLN A 243 18.82 3.17 -16.62
CA GLN A 243 20.04 3.96 -16.83
C GLN A 243 19.92 5.40 -16.32
N GLY A 244 18.80 5.75 -15.66
CA GLY A 244 18.49 7.13 -15.34
C GLY A 244 18.22 8.01 -16.58
N PRO A 245 17.96 9.32 -16.37
CA PRO A 245 17.66 9.93 -15.09
C PRO A 245 16.25 9.51 -14.59
N TYR A 246 16.18 9.08 -13.33
CA TYR A 246 14.96 8.53 -12.73
C TYR A 246 13.94 9.64 -12.43
N TYR A 247 12.65 9.38 -12.70
CA TYR A 247 11.56 10.27 -12.31
C TYR A 247 11.74 11.71 -12.85
N ARG A 248 12.05 11.87 -14.14
CA ARG A 248 12.12 13.20 -14.80
C ARG A 248 11.31 13.27 -16.09
N ASP A 249 10.52 12.24 -16.33
CA ASP A 249 9.66 12.11 -17.49
C ASP A 249 8.35 12.84 -17.26
N LEU A 250 7.77 13.34 -18.35
CA LEU A 250 6.45 13.94 -18.38
C LEU A 250 5.60 13.16 -19.39
N TRP A 251 4.37 12.84 -19.02
CA TRP A 251 3.43 12.09 -19.84
C TRP A 251 2.07 12.77 -19.84
N THR A 252 1.30 12.50 -20.88
CA THR A 252 -0.09 12.92 -20.98
C THR A 252 -0.98 11.77 -21.42
N LEU A 253 -2.21 11.77 -20.93
CA LEU A 253 -3.30 10.87 -21.31
C LEU A 253 -4.50 11.72 -21.75
N ASP A 254 -5.03 11.44 -22.94
CA ASP A 254 -6.28 12.04 -23.42
C ASP A 254 -7.45 11.33 -22.73
N LEU A 255 -8.17 12.05 -21.86
CA LEU A 255 -9.28 11.52 -21.08
C LEU A 255 -10.54 11.29 -21.92
N ALA A 256 -10.63 11.85 -23.13
CA ALA A 256 -11.72 11.55 -24.05
C ALA A 256 -11.49 10.25 -24.83
N LYS A 257 -10.24 9.91 -25.13
CA LYS A 257 -9.89 8.70 -25.89
C LYS A 257 -9.55 7.51 -25.01
N LEU A 258 -8.83 7.77 -23.90
CA LEU A 258 -8.31 6.76 -22.98
C LEU A 258 -7.53 5.64 -23.69
N ASP A 259 -6.87 5.97 -24.81
CA ASP A 259 -6.22 5.02 -25.70
C ASP A 259 -4.78 4.75 -25.30
N ALA A 260 -3.95 5.78 -25.11
CA ALA A 260 -2.56 5.58 -24.75
C ALA A 260 -1.95 6.75 -23.97
N TRP A 261 -1.01 6.40 -23.09
CA TRP A 261 -0.09 7.36 -22.52
C TRP A 261 0.91 7.81 -23.58
N ARG A 262 1.02 9.12 -23.80
CA ARG A 262 2.02 9.72 -24.68
C ARG A 262 3.11 10.40 -23.89
N LYS A 263 4.36 10.08 -24.21
CA LYS A 263 5.53 10.76 -23.63
C LYS A 263 5.60 12.18 -24.16
N LEU A 264 5.78 13.14 -23.26
CA LEU A 264 6.07 14.53 -23.57
C LEU A 264 7.59 14.77 -23.61
N PRO A 265 8.07 15.90 -24.15
CA PRO A 265 9.49 16.19 -24.23
C PRO A 265 10.20 16.07 -22.88
N ASP A 266 11.40 15.52 -22.92
CA ASP A 266 12.23 15.36 -21.73
C ASP A 266 12.55 16.73 -21.11
N TYR A 267 12.58 16.75 -19.77
CA TYR A 267 12.86 17.98 -19.03
C TYR A 267 14.30 18.47 -19.31
N PRO A 268 14.49 19.71 -19.80
CA PRO A 268 15.74 20.14 -20.43
C PRO A 268 16.88 20.41 -19.45
N VAL A 269 16.57 20.60 -18.17
CA VAL A 269 17.61 20.85 -17.16
C VAL A 269 18.33 19.53 -16.87
N PRO A 270 19.64 19.50 -16.62
CA PRO A 270 20.35 18.28 -16.26
C PRO A 270 19.97 17.72 -14.88
N LEU A 271 20.12 16.40 -14.71
CA LEU A 271 19.93 15.71 -13.43
C LEU A 271 20.83 16.29 -12.33
N THR A 272 22.08 16.59 -12.66
CA THR A 272 23.07 17.15 -11.74
C THR A 272 22.66 18.50 -11.15
N THR A 273 21.76 19.24 -11.80
CA THR A 273 21.32 20.57 -11.35
C THR A 273 20.08 20.52 -10.47
N THR A 274 19.19 19.54 -10.66
CA THR A 274 17.86 19.54 -10.03
C THR A 274 17.53 18.25 -9.29
N GLY A 275 18.26 17.15 -9.49
CA GLY A 275 17.94 15.86 -8.89
C GLY A 275 16.68 15.21 -9.49
N ASN A 276 16.16 14.15 -8.88
CA ASN A 276 14.96 13.47 -9.38
C ASN A 276 13.70 14.33 -9.08
N PHE A 277 12.57 14.14 -9.79
CA PHE A 277 11.30 14.83 -9.47
C PHE A 277 10.61 14.23 -8.23
N LEU A 278 11.37 13.95 -7.18
CA LEU A 278 10.84 13.49 -5.91
C LEU A 278 10.42 14.72 -5.11
N GLY A 279 9.11 14.95 -5.01
CA GLY A 279 8.57 16.09 -4.25
C GLY A 279 8.33 17.36 -5.07
N PHE A 280 8.52 17.32 -6.39
CA PHE A 280 8.32 18.49 -7.25
C PHE A 280 6.85 18.76 -7.52
N ASN A 281 6.42 20.01 -7.32
CA ASN A 281 5.04 20.41 -7.55
C ASN A 281 4.93 21.10 -8.91
N MET A 282 3.89 20.74 -9.67
CA MET A 282 3.49 21.48 -10.86
C MET A 282 2.18 22.20 -10.58
N VAL A 283 2.13 23.50 -10.89
CA VAL A 283 0.95 24.34 -10.70
C VAL A 283 0.53 24.88 -12.05
N LEU A 284 -0.75 24.76 -12.38
CA LEU A 284 -1.33 25.33 -13.58
C LEU A 284 -1.47 26.84 -13.44
N HIS A 285 -1.00 27.58 -14.44
CA HIS A 285 -1.22 29.02 -14.56
C HIS A 285 -1.43 29.40 -16.03
N ASN A 286 -2.66 29.80 -16.35
CA ASN A 286 -3.10 30.02 -17.73
C ASN A 286 -2.80 28.78 -18.60
N ASP A 287 -2.22 28.97 -19.78
CA ASP A 287 -1.85 27.89 -20.71
C ASP A 287 -0.47 27.26 -20.41
N THR A 288 -0.01 27.35 -19.15
CA THR A 288 1.31 26.85 -18.75
C THR A 288 1.26 26.07 -17.44
N ALA A 289 2.17 25.11 -17.30
CA ALA A 289 2.39 24.41 -16.04
C ALA A 289 3.75 24.82 -15.45
N LEU A 290 3.71 25.38 -14.25
CA LEU A 290 4.86 25.90 -13.51
C LEU A 290 5.44 24.80 -12.62
N LEU A 291 6.67 24.37 -12.87
CA LEU A 291 7.39 23.36 -12.11
C LEU A 291 8.28 24.00 -11.04
N PHE A 292 8.01 23.68 -9.78
CA PHE A 292 8.79 24.12 -8.64
C PHE A 292 9.83 23.07 -8.28
N THR A 293 11.10 23.41 -8.52
CA THR A 293 12.26 22.52 -8.30
C THR A 293 13.08 22.88 -7.06
N GLY A 294 12.63 23.85 -6.25
CA GLY A 294 13.38 24.41 -5.11
C GLY A 294 14.48 25.41 -5.49
N ARG A 295 14.72 25.61 -6.79
CA ARG A 295 15.62 26.66 -7.30
C ARG A 295 14.94 28.03 -7.26
N PRO A 296 15.71 29.15 -7.28
CA PRO A 296 15.16 30.51 -7.35
C PRO A 296 14.51 30.83 -8.72
N THR A 297 14.48 29.85 -9.62
CA THR A 297 13.87 29.91 -10.95
C THR A 297 12.73 28.92 -11.01
N ILE A 298 11.59 29.33 -11.57
CA ILE A 298 10.45 28.46 -11.86
C ILE A 298 10.57 28.00 -13.31
N ASP A 299 10.56 26.69 -13.53
CA ASP A 299 10.58 26.12 -14.88
C ASP A 299 9.16 26.06 -15.44
N VAL A 300 8.99 26.32 -16.74
CA VAL A 300 7.67 26.44 -17.36
C VAL A 300 7.52 25.38 -18.45
N PHE A 301 6.39 24.69 -18.44
CA PHE A 301 5.97 23.81 -19.53
C PHE A 301 4.77 24.46 -20.26
N ASP A 302 4.92 24.72 -21.55
CA ASP A 302 3.85 25.28 -22.37
C ASP A 302 2.87 24.17 -22.75
N LEU A 303 1.59 24.30 -22.36
CA LEU A 303 0.57 23.27 -22.57
C LEU A 303 0.00 23.29 -23.99
N LYS A 304 0.14 24.40 -24.73
CA LYS A 304 -0.32 24.50 -26.13
C LYS A 304 0.67 23.86 -27.08
N SER A 305 1.96 24.19 -26.92
CA SER A 305 3.01 23.57 -27.73
C SER A 305 3.50 22.24 -27.18
N GLU A 306 3.18 21.94 -25.91
CA GLU A 306 3.64 20.76 -25.18
C GLU A 306 5.17 20.65 -25.13
N THR A 307 5.85 21.78 -24.93
CA THR A 307 7.31 21.88 -24.91
C THR A 307 7.82 22.65 -23.71
N TRP A 308 9.07 22.40 -23.33
CA TRP A 308 9.82 23.26 -22.40
C TRP A 308 10.45 24.42 -23.18
N PRO A 309 10.07 25.69 -22.94
CA PRO A 309 10.71 26.84 -23.58
C PRO A 309 12.15 27.00 -23.09
N ALA A 310 13.05 27.46 -23.96
CA ALA A 310 14.47 27.59 -23.62
C ALA A 310 14.77 28.65 -22.52
N THR A 311 13.85 29.59 -22.30
CA THR A 311 14.10 30.84 -21.54
C THR A 311 13.05 31.18 -20.49
N ALA A 312 12.07 30.32 -20.25
CA ALA A 312 10.95 30.63 -19.36
C ALA A 312 11.25 30.35 -17.88
N ALA A 313 12.43 30.71 -17.41
CA ALA A 313 12.75 30.69 -15.98
C ALA A 313 12.26 32.01 -15.35
N PHE A 314 11.10 32.00 -14.70
CA PHE A 314 10.71 33.16 -13.89
C PHE A 314 11.64 33.23 -12.68
N LYS A 315 12.35 34.34 -12.52
CA LYS A 315 13.07 34.62 -11.28
C LYS A 315 12.04 35.00 -10.23
N PHE A 316 11.90 34.17 -9.22
CA PHE A 316 11.05 34.52 -8.09
C PHE A 316 11.80 35.52 -7.22
N GLU A 317 11.30 36.76 -7.15
CA GLU A 317 11.78 37.74 -6.17
C GLU A 317 10.85 37.68 -4.95
N PRO A 318 11.28 37.08 -3.82
CA PRO A 318 10.46 37.04 -2.62
C PRO A 318 10.16 38.47 -2.16
N ARG A 319 8.88 38.85 -2.17
CA ARG A 319 8.43 40.08 -1.49
C ARG A 319 8.54 39.86 0.01
N HIS A 320 9.68 40.23 0.58
CA HIS A 320 9.96 40.09 2.01
C HIS A 320 8.89 40.72 2.92
N SER A 321 8.07 41.65 2.43
CA SER A 321 7.00 42.31 3.18
C SER A 321 5.71 41.48 3.37
N GLU A 322 5.51 40.40 2.60
CA GLU A 322 4.25 39.64 2.60
C GLU A 322 4.40 38.19 3.11
N CYS A 323 5.62 37.68 3.20
CA CYS A 323 5.89 36.37 3.81
C CYS A 323 5.89 36.48 5.34
N LYS A 324 4.71 36.33 5.97
CA LYS A 324 4.68 35.90 7.37
C LYS A 324 5.35 34.52 7.43
N PRO A 325 6.29 34.27 8.36
CA PRO A 325 6.85 32.94 8.52
C PRO A 325 5.68 31.97 8.76
N LEU A 326 5.49 31.01 7.85
CA LEU A 326 4.47 29.95 7.96
C LEU A 326 4.73 29.01 9.15
N PHE A 327 5.89 29.16 9.78
CA PHE A 327 6.25 28.53 11.02
C PHE A 327 6.49 29.64 12.05
N GLU A 328 5.53 29.87 12.94
CA GLU A 328 5.91 30.32 14.27
C GLU A 328 6.92 29.30 14.80
N PRO A 329 8.07 29.72 15.37
CA PRO A 329 8.99 28.78 15.98
C PRO A 329 8.18 27.91 16.94
N PHE A 330 8.20 26.60 16.73
CA PHE A 330 7.57 25.67 17.66
C PHE A 330 8.06 26.05 19.06
N PRO A 331 7.16 26.25 20.04
CA PRO A 331 7.61 26.39 21.42
C PRO A 331 8.49 25.19 21.74
N PRO A 332 9.61 25.36 22.47
CA PRO A 332 10.50 24.27 22.79
C PRO A 332 9.71 23.13 23.43
N ILE A 333 9.45 22.09 22.64
CA ILE A 333 8.96 20.80 23.13
C ILE A 333 10.22 20.20 23.74
N TYR A 334 10.46 20.51 25.01
CA TYR A 334 11.26 19.79 26.00
C TYR A 334 11.65 20.79 27.09
N GLY A 335 10.84 20.80 28.16
CA GLY A 335 11.30 21.27 29.45
C GLY A 335 12.36 20.31 29.98
N SER A 336 13.62 20.50 29.59
CA SER A 336 14.75 20.01 30.36
C SER A 336 15.30 21.16 31.20
N THR A 337 14.61 21.44 32.31
CA THR A 337 15.26 22.09 33.46
C THR A 337 16.31 21.13 33.99
N VAL A 338 17.53 21.24 33.48
CA VAL A 338 18.71 20.78 34.20
C VAL A 338 18.90 21.80 35.34
N ARG A 339 18.46 21.44 36.54
CA ARG A 339 19.00 22.05 37.75
C ARG A 339 20.44 21.58 37.88
N ALA A 340 21.37 22.49 37.64
CA ALA A 340 22.72 22.36 38.17
C ALA A 340 22.64 22.77 39.64
N ASP A 341 22.53 21.79 40.52
CA ASP A 341 22.80 22.01 41.93
C ASP A 341 24.33 21.87 42.12
N THR A 342 24.92 22.93 42.68
CA THR A 342 26.27 22.99 43.27
C THR A 342 26.36 22.17 44.53
#